data_AF-A0AAW0YQK8-F1
#
_entry.id   AF-A0AAW0YQK8-F1
#
_cell.length_a   1.000
_cell.length_b   1.000
_cell.length_c   1.000
_cell.angle_alpha   90.00
_cell.angle_beta   90.00
_cell.angle_gamma   90.00
#
_symmetry.space_group_name_H-M   'P 1'
#
loop_
_entity.id
_entity.type
_entity.pdbx_description
1 polymer ?
#
loop_
_entity_poly.entity_id
_entity_poly.type
_entity_poly.pdbx_seq_one_letter_code
_entity_poly.pdbx_strand_id
1 'polypeptide(L)'
;MDYYHDISSFSGAFVDYSHDGTSSFSGPFVDYFHNGISSFSGALVDYLHYGISSFSGTFMDYYHDGISSFSGPFVDYFHNCISSFSGAFVDYFHGGTSSFSGPFVDYFHDGTSFFSGPFMDYFHNGISSFSGALVDYLHYGISSFSGAFMDYFHDGISSFSGAFVDYFHDGTSSFFGAFLDYFHDGTSSFSGAFVDYFHDGTSSFSGPFVDYFHDGTSSFSGPFVDYSHDGTSSFSGPFVDYFHNGISLFSGALVDYLHWYLFLFCYLHGLLP
;
A
#
# COMPACT_ATOMS: atom_id res chain seq x y z
N MET A 1 -41.60 -24.46 5.00
CA MET A 1 -41.46 -23.09 5.50
C MET A 1 -41.59 -23.21 6.99
N ASP A 2 -40.50 -23.55 7.66
CA ASP A 2 -40.50 -23.68 9.12
C ASP A 2 -39.88 -22.39 9.64
N TYR A 3 -40.73 -21.52 10.20
CA TYR A 3 -40.32 -20.30 10.89
C TYR A 3 -39.74 -20.72 12.24
N TYR A 4 -38.41 -20.82 12.33
CA TYR A 4 -37.71 -21.08 13.57
C TYR A 4 -37.39 -19.76 14.30
N HIS A 5 -38.38 -19.19 14.97
CA HIS A 5 -38.13 -18.15 15.95
C HIS A 5 -37.54 -18.81 17.22
N ASP A 6 -36.33 -18.43 17.60
CA ASP A 6 -35.55 -18.89 18.77
C ASP A 6 -34.82 -20.24 18.68
N ILE A 7 -34.01 -20.45 17.63
CA ILE A 7 -32.90 -21.43 17.74
C ILE A 7 -31.67 -20.72 18.33
N SER A 8 -31.37 -20.99 19.60
CA SER A 8 -30.12 -20.53 20.22
C SER A 8 -28.90 -21.30 19.72
N SER A 9 -29.08 -22.51 19.20
CA SER A 9 -28.01 -23.33 18.61
C SER A 9 -28.54 -24.37 17.61
N PHE A 10 -27.95 -24.43 16.42
CA PHE A 10 -28.23 -25.44 15.40
C PHE A 10 -26.96 -26.23 15.04
N SER A 11 -27.12 -27.52 14.76
CA SER A 11 -26.05 -28.34 14.18
C SER A 11 -26.58 -29.22 13.06
N GLY A 12 -25.89 -29.21 11.92
CA GLY A 12 -26.19 -30.02 10.75
C GLY A 12 -26.18 -29.22 9.46
N ALA A 13 -26.69 -29.84 8.39
CA ALA A 13 -26.89 -29.18 7.11
C ALA A 13 -28.29 -28.56 7.03
N PHE A 14 -28.41 -27.27 6.71
CA PHE A 14 -29.71 -26.63 6.56
C PHE A 14 -29.69 -25.41 5.63
N VAL A 15 -30.89 -24.95 5.27
CA VAL A 15 -31.13 -23.70 4.55
C VAL A 15 -32.03 -22.85 5.42
N ASP A 16 -31.57 -21.66 5.79
CA ASP A 16 -32.37 -20.62 6.45
C ASP A 16 -32.80 -19.58 5.42
N TYR A 17 -34.04 -19.12 5.51
CA TYR A 17 -34.52 -18.01 4.69
C TYR A 17 -34.45 -16.67 5.41
N SER A 18 -34.54 -16.68 6.73
CA SER A 18 -34.55 -15.47 7.54
C SER A 18 -34.33 -15.83 9.00
N HIS A 19 -33.27 -15.31 9.56
CA HIS A 19 -32.97 -15.42 10.98
C HIS A 19 -32.86 -14.05 11.63
N ASP A 20 -33.58 -13.88 12.74
CA ASP A 20 -33.43 -12.74 13.64
C ASP A 20 -33.10 -13.25 15.05
N GLY A 21 -32.04 -12.74 15.67
CA GLY A 21 -31.77 -12.96 17.09
C GLY A 21 -30.35 -13.40 17.43
N THR A 22 -30.22 -14.21 18.48
CA THR A 22 -28.93 -14.70 18.97
C THR A 22 -28.82 -16.19 18.80
N SER A 23 -27.83 -16.64 18.03
CA SER A 23 -27.74 -18.03 17.58
C SER A 23 -26.31 -18.52 17.37
N SER A 24 -26.16 -19.84 17.33
CA SER A 24 -24.91 -20.51 16.99
C SER A 24 -25.20 -21.60 15.97
N PHE A 25 -24.48 -21.62 14.86
CA PHE A 25 -24.69 -22.59 13.79
C PHE A 25 -23.40 -23.38 13.54
N SER A 26 -23.54 -24.70 13.46
CA SER A 26 -22.42 -25.59 13.15
C SER A 26 -22.79 -26.56 12.03
N GLY A 27 -21.96 -26.62 10.99
CA GLY A 27 -22.18 -27.45 9.81
C GLY A 27 -22.24 -26.63 8.51
N PRO A 28 -22.56 -27.27 7.37
CA PRO A 28 -22.75 -26.56 6.12
C PRO A 28 -24.14 -25.91 6.06
N PHE A 29 -24.24 -24.63 5.75
CA PHE A 29 -25.53 -23.94 5.70
C PHE A 29 -25.60 -22.84 4.65
N VAL A 30 -26.81 -22.55 4.19
CA VAL A 30 -27.13 -21.42 3.32
C VAL A 30 -28.10 -20.54 4.06
N ASP A 31 -27.78 -19.25 4.22
CA ASP A 31 -28.65 -18.25 4.84
C ASP A 31 -28.99 -17.18 3.80
N TYR A 32 -30.26 -16.81 3.67
CA TYR A 32 -30.67 -15.74 2.78
C TYR A 32 -30.74 -14.38 3.46
N PHE A 33 -30.97 -14.35 4.76
CA PHE A 33 -31.07 -13.11 5.52
C PHE A 33 -30.79 -13.38 6.99
N HIS A 34 -29.69 -12.82 7.46
CA HIS A 34 -29.31 -12.85 8.86
C HIS A 34 -29.34 -11.46 9.47
N ASN A 35 -29.95 -11.33 10.63
CA ASN A 35 -29.86 -10.13 11.43
C ASN A 35 -29.75 -10.44 12.93
N GLY A 36 -28.60 -10.17 13.54
CA GLY A 36 -28.43 -10.39 14.97
C GLY A 36 -27.01 -10.64 15.46
N ILE A 37 -26.89 -11.48 16.48
CA ILE A 37 -25.61 -11.83 17.11
C ILE A 37 -25.38 -13.32 16.93
N SER A 38 -24.38 -13.69 16.15
CA SER A 38 -24.24 -15.08 15.72
C SER A 38 -22.80 -15.61 15.73
N SER A 39 -22.71 -16.93 15.83
CA SER A 39 -21.46 -17.66 15.60
C SER A 39 -21.71 -18.75 14.57
N PHE A 40 -20.83 -18.85 13.60
CA PHE A 40 -20.93 -19.78 12.49
C PHE A 40 -19.66 -20.60 12.40
N SER A 41 -19.80 -21.93 12.39
CA SER A 41 -18.70 -22.86 12.26
C SER A 41 -18.98 -23.87 11.16
N GLY A 42 -18.27 -23.79 10.04
CA GLY A 42 -18.44 -24.70 8.91
C GLY A 42 -18.38 -24.00 7.56
N ALA A 43 -19.09 -24.55 6.58
CA ALA A 43 -19.24 -23.94 5.27
C ALA A 43 -20.51 -23.08 5.22
N LEU A 44 -20.42 -21.82 4.80
CA LEU A 44 -21.56 -20.90 4.70
C LEU A 44 -21.64 -20.28 3.31
N VAL A 45 -22.86 -20.16 2.81
CA VAL A 45 -23.22 -19.17 1.79
C VAL A 45 -24.30 -18.25 2.37
N ASP A 46 -23.93 -17.03 2.72
CA ASP A 46 -24.84 -15.99 3.21
C ASP A 46 -25.13 -15.00 2.08
N TYR A 47 -26.36 -14.53 1.97
CA TYR A 47 -26.72 -13.52 0.99
C TYR A 47 -26.77 -12.11 1.56
N LEU A 48 -27.18 -11.97 2.82
CA LEU A 48 -27.44 -10.68 3.46
C LEU A 48 -27.21 -10.83 4.95
N HIS A 49 -26.10 -10.29 5.43
CA HIS A 49 -25.75 -10.33 6.84
C HIS A 49 -25.78 -8.95 7.47
N TYR A 50 -26.49 -8.83 8.60
CA TYR A 50 -26.46 -7.66 9.47
C TYR A 50 -26.17 -8.07 10.92
N GLY A 51 -25.18 -7.44 11.56
CA GLY A 51 -25.04 -7.49 13.02
C GLY A 51 -23.65 -7.85 13.52
N ILE A 52 -23.56 -8.66 14.57
CA ILE A 52 -22.31 -8.99 15.24
C ILE A 52 -22.05 -10.48 15.10
N SER A 53 -21.00 -10.85 14.38
CA SER A 53 -20.80 -12.25 14.00
C SER A 53 -19.36 -12.73 14.10
N SER A 54 -19.23 -14.04 14.31
CA SER A 54 -17.95 -14.75 14.25
C SER A 54 -18.09 -15.94 13.31
N PHE A 55 -17.14 -16.08 12.40
CA PHE A 55 -17.15 -17.06 11.32
C PHE A 55 -15.87 -17.89 11.39
N SER A 56 -15.98 -19.22 11.52
CA SER A 56 -14.85 -20.16 11.44
C SER A 56 -15.11 -21.28 10.42
N GLY A 57 -14.25 -21.41 9.40
CA GLY A 57 -14.47 -22.31 8.26
C GLY A 57 -14.37 -21.60 6.91
N THR A 58 -15.22 -22.01 5.96
CA THR A 58 -15.22 -21.48 4.58
C THR A 58 -16.49 -20.69 4.32
N PHE A 59 -16.36 -19.43 3.94
CA PHE A 59 -17.49 -18.50 3.85
C PHE A 59 -17.58 -17.89 2.45
N MET A 60 -18.81 -17.69 1.99
CA MET A 60 -19.15 -16.82 0.89
C MET A 60 -20.27 -15.91 1.37
N ASP A 61 -20.08 -14.61 1.31
CA ASP A 61 -21.11 -13.61 1.59
C ASP A 61 -21.33 -12.76 0.33
N TYR A 62 -22.57 -12.34 0.11
CA TYR A 62 -22.89 -11.39 -0.95
C TYR A 62 -23.03 -9.96 -0.44
N TYR A 63 -23.39 -9.78 0.83
CA TYR A 63 -23.51 -8.47 1.45
C TYR A 63 -23.36 -8.58 2.96
N HIS A 64 -22.34 -7.91 3.50
CA HIS A 64 -22.04 -7.90 4.91
C HIS A 64 -22.04 -6.48 5.50
N ASP A 65 -22.82 -6.26 6.56
CA ASP A 65 -22.84 -5.03 7.37
C ASP A 65 -22.83 -5.33 8.89
N GLY A 66 -22.06 -4.56 9.66
CA GLY A 66 -21.90 -4.70 11.11
C GLY A 66 -20.46 -4.89 11.62
N ILE A 67 -20.29 -5.81 12.57
CA ILE A 67 -19.03 -6.10 13.27
C ILE A 67 -18.73 -7.59 13.20
N SER A 68 -17.63 -7.96 12.56
CA SER A 68 -17.36 -9.38 12.29
C SER A 68 -15.92 -9.82 12.46
N SER A 69 -15.76 -11.12 12.71
CA SER A 69 -14.47 -11.80 12.73
C SER A 69 -14.54 -13.07 11.88
N PHE A 70 -13.59 -13.23 10.97
CA PHE A 70 -13.53 -14.35 10.05
C PHE A 70 -12.23 -15.12 10.23
N SER A 71 -12.33 -16.44 10.36
CA SER A 71 -11.21 -17.35 10.43
C SER A 71 -11.38 -18.47 9.41
N GLY A 72 -10.50 -18.49 8.41
CA GLY A 72 -10.52 -19.41 7.28
C GLY A 72 -10.75 -18.70 5.95
N PRO A 73 -10.93 -19.47 4.86
CA PRO A 73 -11.17 -18.90 3.54
C PRO A 73 -12.49 -18.14 3.46
N PHE A 74 -12.48 -16.92 2.92
CA PHE A 74 -13.67 -16.10 2.75
C PHE A 74 -13.69 -15.47 1.35
N VAL A 75 -14.89 -15.33 0.79
CA VAL A 75 -15.17 -14.53 -0.40
C VAL A 75 -16.34 -13.61 -0.06
N ASP A 76 -16.16 -12.31 -0.23
CA ASP A 76 -17.23 -11.33 -0.12
C ASP A 76 -17.42 -10.59 -1.44
N TYR A 77 -18.65 -10.22 -1.75
CA TYR A 77 -18.97 -9.32 -2.85
C TYR A 77 -19.14 -7.87 -2.40
N PHE A 78 -19.59 -7.64 -1.16
CA PHE A 78 -19.77 -6.30 -0.62
C PHE A 78 -19.66 -6.34 0.90
N HIS A 79 -18.55 -5.84 1.41
CA HIS A 79 -18.28 -5.76 2.84
C HIS A 79 -18.24 -4.32 3.29
N ASN A 80 -19.09 -3.88 4.23
CA ASN A 80 -19.03 -2.49 4.72
C ASN A 80 -19.09 -2.42 6.24
N CYS A 81 -17.98 -2.75 6.92
CA CYS A 81 -18.00 -3.12 8.33
C CYS A 81 -16.74 -2.76 9.12
N ILE A 82 -16.84 -2.94 10.44
CA ILE A 82 -15.67 -3.16 11.29
C ILE A 82 -15.35 -4.66 11.30
N SER A 83 -14.17 -5.07 10.85
CA SER A 83 -13.89 -6.49 10.65
C SER A 83 -12.45 -6.93 10.93
N SER A 84 -12.30 -8.22 11.21
CA SER A 84 -11.00 -8.88 11.29
C SER A 84 -11.02 -10.18 10.50
N PHE A 85 -9.99 -10.40 9.69
CA PHE A 85 -9.88 -11.54 8.80
C PHE A 85 -8.57 -12.28 9.07
N SER A 86 -8.65 -13.58 9.27
CA SER A 86 -7.50 -14.47 9.38
C SER A 86 -7.66 -15.65 8.43
N GLY A 87 -6.90 -15.67 7.33
CA GLY A 87 -7.05 -16.66 6.28
C GLY A 87 -6.83 -16.07 4.89
N ALA A 88 -7.20 -16.85 3.87
CA ALA A 88 -7.25 -16.34 2.51
C ALA A 88 -8.57 -15.60 2.29
N PHE A 89 -8.53 -14.37 1.78
CA PHE A 89 -9.71 -13.56 1.54
C PHE A 89 -9.72 -13.02 0.10
N VAL A 90 -10.91 -12.95 -0.49
CA VAL A 90 -11.17 -12.23 -1.75
C VAL A 90 -12.37 -11.32 -1.50
N ASP A 91 -12.19 -10.02 -1.70
CA ASP A 91 -13.28 -9.04 -1.68
C ASP A 91 -13.43 -8.40 -3.05
N TYR A 92 -14.67 -8.15 -3.46
CA TYR A 92 -14.94 -7.33 -4.63
C TYR A 92 -15.14 -5.85 -4.27
N PHE A 93 -15.68 -5.55 -3.09
CA PHE A 93 -15.95 -4.19 -2.62
C PHE A 93 -15.85 -4.14 -1.10
N HIS A 94 -14.72 -3.63 -0.63
CA HIS A 94 -14.47 -3.46 0.78
C HIS A 94 -14.66 -2.00 1.22
N GLY A 95 -15.44 -1.82 2.28
CA GLY A 95 -15.69 -0.57 2.97
C GLY A 95 -15.49 -0.70 4.49
N GLY A 96 -14.98 0.35 5.13
CA GLY A 96 -15.01 0.46 6.59
C GLY A 96 -13.65 0.33 7.27
N THR A 97 -13.57 -0.40 8.39
CA THR A 97 -12.36 -0.50 9.21
C THR A 97 -11.95 -1.93 9.46
N SER A 98 -10.77 -2.33 8.99
CA SER A 98 -10.44 -3.75 8.90
C SER A 98 -9.02 -4.12 9.25
N SER A 99 -8.84 -5.37 9.65
CA SER A 99 -7.53 -5.99 9.77
C SER A 99 -7.50 -7.32 9.04
N PHE A 100 -6.47 -7.54 8.23
CA PHE A 100 -6.31 -8.70 7.39
C PHE A 100 -5.00 -9.40 7.73
N SER A 101 -5.08 -10.70 8.00
CA SER A 101 -3.93 -11.56 8.29
C SER A 101 -3.97 -12.79 7.38
N GLY A 102 -3.09 -12.83 6.39
CA GLY A 102 -3.04 -13.86 5.37
C GLY A 102 -3.07 -13.29 3.95
N PRO A 103 -3.19 -14.15 2.92
CA PRO A 103 -3.33 -13.73 1.53
C PRO A 103 -4.65 -13.00 1.30
N PHE A 104 -4.61 -11.81 0.72
CA PHE A 104 -5.81 -11.03 0.39
C PHE A 104 -5.78 -10.56 -1.07
N VAL A 105 -6.94 -10.58 -1.73
CA VAL A 105 -7.18 -9.93 -3.02
C VAL A 105 -8.39 -9.02 -2.88
N ASP A 106 -8.22 -7.74 -3.14
CA ASP A 106 -9.29 -6.75 -3.20
C ASP A 106 -9.42 -6.23 -4.63
N TYR A 107 -10.65 -6.01 -5.09
CA TYR A 107 -10.90 -5.29 -6.33
C TYR A 107 -11.18 -3.81 -6.11
N PHE A 108 -11.73 -3.45 -4.95
CA PHE A 108 -12.02 -2.06 -4.61
C PHE A 108 -12.06 -1.89 -3.10
N HIS A 109 -11.09 -1.14 -2.59
CA HIS A 109 -10.98 -0.80 -1.18
C HIS A 109 -11.30 0.68 -0.93
N ASP A 110 -12.19 0.96 0.02
CA ASP A 110 -12.41 2.30 0.56
C ASP A 110 -12.53 2.30 2.09
N GLY A 111 -11.47 2.67 2.80
CA GLY A 111 -11.53 2.63 4.26
C GLY A 111 -10.22 2.79 5.02
N THR A 112 -10.21 2.26 6.24
CA THR A 112 -9.03 2.23 7.13
C THR A 112 -8.63 0.79 7.41
N SER A 113 -7.45 0.38 6.96
CA SER A 113 -7.11 -1.05 6.97
C SER A 113 -5.66 -1.37 7.35
N PHE A 114 -5.48 -2.50 8.02
CA PHE A 114 -4.18 -3.08 8.35
C PHE A 114 -4.03 -4.42 7.65
N PHE A 115 -3.00 -4.58 6.81
CA PHE A 115 -2.75 -5.78 6.04
C PHE A 115 -1.44 -6.44 6.47
N SER A 116 -1.50 -7.72 6.83
CA SER A 116 -0.33 -8.53 7.14
C SER A 116 -0.34 -9.81 6.30
N GLY A 117 0.60 -9.90 5.36
CA GLY A 117 0.69 -11.00 4.41
C GLY A 117 0.75 -10.52 2.95
N PRO A 118 0.69 -11.45 1.99
CA PRO A 118 0.58 -11.10 0.57
C PRO A 118 -0.75 -10.40 0.28
N PHE A 119 -0.70 -9.25 -0.39
CA PHE A 119 -1.89 -8.50 -0.77
C PHE A 119 -1.83 -8.11 -2.26
N MET A 120 -2.97 -8.19 -2.93
CA MET A 120 -3.17 -7.65 -4.27
C MET A 120 -4.40 -6.76 -4.25
N ASP A 121 -4.24 -5.49 -4.63
CA ASP A 121 -5.34 -4.53 -4.78
C ASP A 121 -5.41 -4.08 -6.24
N TYR A 122 -6.62 -3.88 -6.75
CA TYR A 122 -6.83 -3.21 -8.02
C TYR A 122 -7.13 -1.72 -7.87
N PHE A 123 -7.74 -1.32 -6.75
CA PHE A 123 -8.06 0.07 -6.46
C PHE A 123 -8.14 0.26 -4.95
N HIS A 124 -7.17 1.01 -4.42
CA HIS A 124 -7.12 1.39 -3.03
C HIS A 124 -7.45 2.86 -2.83
N ASN A 125 -8.36 3.14 -1.90
CA ASN A 125 -8.58 4.48 -1.38
C ASN A 125 -8.66 4.45 0.16
N GLY A 126 -7.87 5.29 0.83
CA GLY A 126 -8.05 5.56 2.25
C GLY A 126 -6.76 5.58 3.08
N ILE A 127 -6.84 5.03 4.29
CA ILE A 127 -5.73 5.03 5.26
C ILE A 127 -5.31 3.60 5.54
N SER A 128 -4.05 3.26 5.25
CA SER A 128 -3.63 1.86 5.32
C SER A 128 -2.22 1.63 5.83
N SER A 129 -2.02 0.41 6.36
CA SER A 129 -0.70 -0.09 6.71
C SER A 129 -0.53 -1.49 6.16
N PHE A 130 0.54 -1.70 5.40
CA PHE A 130 0.86 -2.94 4.72
C PHE A 130 2.17 -3.52 5.25
N SER A 131 2.13 -4.79 5.63
CA SER A 131 3.29 -5.56 6.06
C SER A 131 3.33 -6.88 5.29
N GLY A 132 4.20 -6.97 4.29
CA GLY A 132 4.28 -8.14 3.42
C GLY A 132 4.66 -7.79 1.98
N ALA A 133 4.26 -8.68 1.06
CA ALA A 133 4.39 -8.45 -0.37
C ALA A 133 3.08 -7.82 -0.88
N LEU A 134 3.16 -6.72 -1.63
CA LEU A 134 2.01 -6.04 -2.19
C LEU A 134 2.20 -5.81 -3.69
N VAL A 135 1.11 -6.02 -4.44
CA VAL A 135 0.91 -5.49 -5.79
C VAL A 135 -0.35 -4.63 -5.77
N ASP A 136 -0.20 -3.33 -6.01
CA ASP A 136 -1.32 -2.40 -6.16
C ASP A 136 -1.32 -1.87 -7.60
N TYR A 137 -2.49 -1.63 -8.16
CA TYR A 137 -2.63 -1.02 -9.48
C TYR A 137 -2.96 0.46 -9.40
N LEU A 138 -3.69 0.91 -8.38
CA LEU A 138 -4.14 2.28 -8.21
C LEU A 138 -4.28 2.57 -6.71
N HIS A 139 -3.35 3.34 -6.16
CA HIS A 139 -3.35 3.70 -4.75
C HIS A 139 -3.64 5.19 -4.53
N TYR A 140 -4.62 5.49 -3.69
CA TYR A 140 -4.92 6.84 -3.23
C TYR A 140 -4.99 6.91 -1.70
N GLY A 141 -4.24 7.83 -1.09
CA GLY A 141 -4.46 8.22 0.30
C GLY A 141 -3.22 8.26 1.20
N ILE A 142 -3.35 7.78 2.43
CA ILE A 142 -2.28 7.84 3.44
C ILE A 142 -1.86 6.44 3.84
N SER A 143 -0.61 6.07 3.56
CA SER A 143 -0.19 4.69 3.70
C SER A 143 1.21 4.49 4.28
N SER A 144 1.40 3.32 4.87
CA SER A 144 2.72 2.84 5.30
C SER A 144 2.95 1.43 4.75
N PHE A 145 4.09 1.23 4.12
CA PHE A 145 4.45 -0.02 3.47
C PHE A 145 5.74 -0.57 4.06
N SER A 146 5.71 -1.84 4.46
CA SER A 146 6.87 -2.57 4.97
C SER A 146 6.97 -3.91 4.24
N GLY A 147 8.01 -4.07 3.42
CA GLY A 147 8.26 -5.29 2.65
C GLY A 147 8.56 -5.03 1.18
N ALA A 148 8.04 -5.90 0.31
CA ALA A 148 8.21 -5.78 -1.13
C ALA A 148 6.93 -5.20 -1.73
N PHE A 149 7.04 -4.10 -2.47
CA PHE A 149 5.88 -3.44 -3.07
C PHE A 149 6.11 -3.21 -4.56
N MET A 150 5.04 -3.39 -5.33
CA MET A 150 4.93 -2.93 -6.71
C MET A 150 3.64 -2.12 -6.84
N ASP A 151 3.76 -0.88 -7.26
CA ASP A 151 2.63 -0.01 -7.60
C ASP A 151 2.68 0.33 -9.09
N TYR A 152 1.51 0.49 -9.69
CA TYR A 152 1.40 1.08 -11.03
C TYR A 152 1.06 2.56 -10.99
N PHE A 153 0.36 3.01 -9.94
CA PHE A 153 0.02 4.42 -9.76
C PHE A 153 -0.23 4.69 -8.28
N HIS A 154 0.59 5.56 -7.72
CA HIS A 154 0.48 6.03 -6.36
C HIS A 154 0.18 7.52 -6.30
N ASP A 155 -0.83 7.92 -5.52
CA ASP A 155 -1.08 9.32 -5.17
C ASP A 155 -1.36 9.46 -3.67
N GLY A 156 -0.52 10.23 -2.96
CA GLY A 156 -0.84 10.65 -1.61
C GLY A 156 0.35 10.85 -0.68
N ILE A 157 0.17 10.48 0.59
CA ILE A 157 1.20 10.62 1.64
C ILE A 157 1.63 9.26 2.11
N SER A 158 2.89 8.89 1.89
CA SER A 158 3.32 7.53 2.17
C SER A 158 4.71 7.39 2.78
N SER A 159 4.92 6.23 3.40
CA SER A 159 6.21 5.78 3.90
C SER A 159 6.48 4.36 3.46
N PHE A 160 7.64 4.13 2.86
CA PHE A 160 8.05 2.86 2.29
C PHE A 160 9.30 2.37 2.97
N SER A 161 9.29 1.11 3.41
CA SER A 161 10.44 0.42 3.97
C SER A 161 10.61 -0.94 3.30
N GLY A 162 11.69 -1.11 2.54
CA GLY A 162 12.01 -2.37 1.86
C GLY A 162 12.37 -2.19 0.39
N ALA A 163 11.83 -3.06 -0.47
CA ALA A 163 12.06 -3.01 -1.90
C ALA A 163 10.79 -2.52 -2.60
N PHE A 164 10.90 -1.47 -3.39
CA PHE A 164 9.76 -0.85 -4.06
C PHE A 164 10.03 -0.68 -5.56
N VAL A 165 8.98 -0.90 -6.37
CA VAL A 165 8.93 -0.52 -7.78
C VAL A 165 7.65 0.27 -7.99
N ASP A 166 7.78 1.51 -8.44
CA ASP A 166 6.64 2.35 -8.85
C ASP A 166 6.75 2.65 -10.34
N TYR A 167 5.61 2.73 -11.01
CA TYR A 167 5.55 3.26 -12.37
C TYR A 167 5.19 4.74 -12.40
N PHE A 168 4.38 5.22 -11.46
CA PHE A 168 3.92 6.59 -11.38
C PHE A 168 3.63 6.96 -9.94
N HIS A 169 4.44 7.86 -9.39
CA HIS A 169 4.30 8.37 -8.04
C HIS A 169 3.94 9.86 -8.06
N ASP A 170 2.89 10.24 -7.33
CA ASP A 170 2.56 11.63 -7.02
C ASP A 170 2.38 11.79 -5.50
N GLY A 171 3.00 12.81 -4.91
CA GLY A 171 2.68 13.26 -3.56
C GLY A 171 3.85 13.44 -2.61
N THR A 172 3.68 13.08 -1.34
CA THR A 172 4.68 13.31 -0.28
C THR A 172 5.13 12.01 0.37
N SER A 173 6.40 11.67 0.21
CA SER A 173 6.86 10.31 0.50
C SER A 173 8.21 10.20 1.19
N SER A 174 8.37 9.12 1.95
CA SER A 174 9.66 8.72 2.51
C SER A 174 9.98 7.28 2.14
N PHE A 175 11.17 7.06 1.58
CA PHE A 175 11.60 5.77 1.06
C PHE A 175 12.85 5.32 1.81
N PHE A 176 12.80 4.11 2.39
CA PHE A 176 13.92 3.47 3.05
C PHE A 176 14.17 2.09 2.42
N GLY A 177 15.29 1.92 1.71
CA GLY A 177 15.68 0.66 1.09
C GLY A 177 16.03 0.80 -0.39
N ALA A 178 15.61 -0.18 -1.20
CA ALA A 178 15.87 -0.20 -2.63
C ALA A 178 14.62 0.26 -3.37
N PHE A 179 14.74 1.25 -4.24
CA PHE A 179 13.63 1.79 -5.00
C PHE A 179 13.97 1.92 -6.49
N LEU A 180 12.97 1.65 -7.33
CA LEU A 180 12.97 1.90 -8.76
C LEU A 180 11.68 2.65 -9.08
N ASP A 181 11.81 3.88 -9.58
CA ASP A 181 10.70 4.69 -10.07
C ASP A 181 10.84 4.91 -11.57
N TYR A 182 9.72 4.96 -12.28
CA TYR A 182 9.69 5.41 -13.68
C TYR A 182 9.26 6.86 -13.80
N PHE A 183 8.44 7.37 -12.88
CA PHE A 183 7.98 8.74 -12.89
C PHE A 183 7.59 9.17 -11.48
N HIS A 184 8.33 10.14 -10.94
CA HIS A 184 8.10 10.73 -9.65
C HIS A 184 7.72 12.20 -9.76
N ASP A 185 6.62 12.61 -9.13
CA ASP A 185 6.27 14.01 -8.90
C ASP A 185 6.01 14.23 -7.40
N GLY A 186 6.62 15.27 -6.83
CA GLY A 186 6.23 15.76 -5.51
C GLY A 186 7.38 16.01 -4.53
N THR A 187 7.16 15.70 -3.25
CA THR A 187 8.12 15.97 -2.17
C THR A 187 8.58 14.69 -1.51
N SER A 188 9.86 14.36 -1.59
CA SER A 188 10.33 13.05 -1.17
C SER A 188 11.67 13.02 -0.43
N SER A 189 11.84 11.99 0.38
CA SER A 189 13.12 11.66 1.02
C SER A 189 13.47 10.21 0.74
N PHE A 190 14.68 9.96 0.26
CA PHE A 190 15.17 8.66 -0.13
C PHE A 190 16.41 8.29 0.69
N SER A 191 16.39 7.10 1.28
CA SER A 191 17.51 6.54 2.02
C SER A 191 17.77 5.11 1.56
N GLY A 192 18.88 4.89 0.86
CA GLY A 192 19.24 3.60 0.27
C GLY A 192 19.62 3.71 -1.20
N ALA A 193 19.37 2.65 -1.96
CA ALA A 193 19.69 2.61 -3.39
C ALA A 193 18.46 3.01 -4.19
N PHE A 194 18.60 4.00 -5.07
CA PHE A 194 17.49 4.49 -5.88
C PHE A 194 17.87 4.57 -7.36
N VAL A 195 16.91 4.27 -8.23
CA VAL A 195 16.97 4.52 -9.67
C VAL A 195 15.67 5.20 -10.06
N ASP A 196 15.76 6.38 -10.66
CA ASP A 196 14.64 7.13 -11.22
C ASP A 196 14.84 7.33 -12.71
N TYR A 197 13.77 7.26 -13.49
CA TYR A 197 13.80 7.66 -14.89
C TYR A 197 13.37 9.12 -15.09
N PHE A 198 12.44 9.62 -14.28
CA PHE A 198 11.92 10.98 -14.39
C PHE A 198 11.50 11.46 -13.01
N HIS A 199 12.21 12.46 -12.50
CA HIS A 199 11.93 13.09 -11.22
C HIS A 199 11.53 14.54 -11.42
N ASP A 200 10.39 14.95 -10.86
CA ASP A 200 10.00 16.35 -10.69
C ASP A 200 9.69 16.64 -9.21
N GLY A 201 10.23 17.73 -8.69
CA GLY A 201 9.81 18.28 -7.40
C GLY A 201 10.93 18.54 -6.40
N THR A 202 10.66 18.31 -5.11
CA THR A 202 11.59 18.62 -4.02
C THR A 202 12.04 17.38 -3.29
N SER A 203 13.33 17.09 -3.30
CA SER A 203 13.82 15.80 -2.82
C SER A 203 15.13 15.83 -2.03
N SER A 204 15.31 14.82 -1.20
CA SER A 204 16.57 14.56 -0.50
C SER A 204 16.97 13.10 -0.66
N PHE A 205 18.21 12.87 -1.07
CA PHE A 205 18.72 11.54 -1.37
C PHE A 205 19.93 11.23 -0.49
N SER A 206 19.89 10.09 0.18
CA SER A 206 20.99 9.56 0.98
C SER A 206 21.32 8.13 0.55
N GLY A 207 22.40 7.95 -0.19
CA GLY A 207 22.85 6.65 -0.71
C GLY A 207 23.16 6.71 -2.21
N PRO A 208 23.37 5.54 -2.84
CA PRO A 208 23.58 5.46 -4.28
C PRO A 208 22.30 5.84 -5.04
N PHE A 209 22.41 6.80 -5.96
CA PHE A 209 21.31 7.22 -6.81
C PHE A 209 21.72 7.25 -8.29
N VAL A 210 20.79 6.89 -9.18
CA VAL A 210 20.89 7.08 -10.62
C VAL A 210 19.61 7.74 -11.10
N ASP A 211 19.73 8.90 -11.73
CA ASP A 211 18.62 9.62 -12.36
C ASP A 211 18.87 9.75 -13.86
N TYR A 212 17.83 9.59 -14.66
CA TYR A 212 17.89 9.90 -16.09
C TYR A 212 17.45 11.34 -16.40
N PHE A 213 16.48 11.87 -15.67
CA PHE A 213 15.93 13.20 -15.88
C PHE A 213 15.42 13.76 -14.56
N HIS A 214 16.09 14.79 -14.07
CA HIS A 214 15.73 15.50 -12.86
C HIS A 214 15.27 16.92 -13.17
N ASP A 215 14.13 17.33 -12.62
CA ASP A 215 13.70 18.73 -12.52
C ASP A 215 13.35 19.06 -11.07
N GLY A 216 13.83 20.20 -10.56
CA GLY A 216 13.38 20.74 -9.28
C GLY A 216 14.48 21.07 -8.28
N THR A 217 14.21 20.85 -6.99
CA THR A 217 15.10 21.24 -5.89
C THR A 217 15.54 20.04 -5.08
N SER A 218 16.84 19.75 -5.06
CA SER A 218 17.32 18.49 -4.49
C SER A 218 18.62 18.59 -3.68
N SER A 219 18.78 17.65 -2.76
CA SER A 219 20.02 17.44 -2.02
C SER A 219 20.45 15.99 -2.11
N PHE A 220 21.72 15.76 -2.45
CA PHE A 220 22.26 14.43 -2.68
C PHE A 220 23.44 14.19 -1.75
N SER A 221 23.39 13.09 -1.00
CA SER A 221 24.46 12.62 -0.13
C SER A 221 24.81 11.17 -0.46
N GLY A 222 25.89 10.97 -1.20
CA GLY A 222 26.32 9.66 -1.66
C GLY A 222 26.80 9.67 -3.11
N PRO A 223 27.08 8.50 -3.69
CA PRO A 223 27.35 8.36 -5.11
C PRO A 223 26.10 8.69 -5.93
N PHE A 224 26.23 9.59 -6.91
CA PHE A 224 25.14 9.97 -7.79
C PHE A 224 25.58 9.96 -9.26
N VAL A 225 24.68 9.51 -10.15
CA VAL A 225 24.82 9.61 -11.60
C VAL A 225 23.56 10.25 -12.14
N ASP A 226 23.69 11.39 -12.82
CA ASP A 226 22.60 12.09 -13.49
C ASP A 226 22.87 12.18 -14.99
N TYR A 227 21.87 11.86 -15.81
CA TYR A 227 21.97 12.07 -17.26
C TYR A 227 21.49 13.45 -17.70
N SER A 228 20.56 14.07 -16.97
CA SER A 228 20.00 15.37 -17.32
C SER A 228 19.36 16.03 -16.10
N HIS A 229 19.95 17.13 -15.65
CA HIS A 229 19.49 17.90 -14.51
C HIS A 229 18.97 19.29 -14.92
N ASP A 230 17.79 19.67 -14.44
CA ASP A 230 17.32 21.05 -14.37
C ASP A 230 16.98 21.43 -12.92
N GLY A 231 17.33 22.65 -12.50
CA GLY A 231 16.90 23.19 -11.20
C GLY A 231 18.02 23.56 -10.21
N THR A 232 17.76 23.38 -8.92
CA THR A 232 18.66 23.83 -7.83
C THR A 232 19.07 22.65 -6.96
N SER A 233 20.37 22.38 -6.87
CA SER A 233 20.83 21.19 -6.18
C SER A 233 22.10 21.37 -5.34
N SER A 234 22.27 20.46 -4.38
CA SER A 234 23.48 20.35 -3.59
C SER A 234 23.95 18.90 -3.54
N PHE A 235 25.24 18.68 -3.77
CA PHE A 235 25.83 17.36 -3.90
C PHE A 235 26.97 17.18 -2.92
N SER A 236 26.89 16.11 -2.12
CA SER A 236 27.93 15.68 -1.20
C SER A 236 28.32 14.23 -1.49
N GLY A 237 29.42 14.03 -2.22
CA GLY A 237 29.88 12.71 -2.62
C GLY A 237 30.41 12.68 -4.06
N PRO A 238 30.74 11.49 -4.58
CA PRO A 238 31.07 11.31 -5.99
C PRO A 238 29.84 11.55 -6.86
N PHE A 239 29.98 12.39 -7.88
CA PHE A 239 28.91 12.73 -8.80
C PHE A 239 29.39 12.66 -10.25
N VAL A 240 28.55 12.08 -11.11
CA VAL A 240 28.72 12.06 -12.57
C VAL A 240 27.52 12.72 -13.21
N ASP A 241 27.76 13.76 -14.01
CA ASP A 241 26.73 14.50 -14.73
C ASP A 241 27.00 14.47 -16.24
N TYR A 242 25.97 14.20 -17.04
CA TYR A 242 26.06 14.30 -18.50
C TYR A 242 25.51 15.62 -19.05
N PHE A 243 24.49 16.21 -18.42
CA PHE A 243 23.87 17.45 -18.85
C PHE A 243 23.28 18.18 -17.64
N HIS A 244 23.70 19.42 -17.46
CA HIS A 244 23.29 20.22 -16.31
C HIS A 244 22.81 21.61 -16.71
N ASN A 245 21.62 21.98 -16.27
CA ASN A 245 21.04 23.31 -16.39
C ASN A 245 20.52 23.78 -15.02
N GLY A 246 21.33 24.47 -14.22
CA GLY A 246 20.87 24.78 -12.87
C GLY A 246 21.85 25.54 -12.01
N ILE A 247 21.47 25.69 -10.74
CA ILE A 247 22.32 26.24 -9.69
C ILE A 247 22.74 25.09 -8.77
N SER A 248 24.04 24.80 -8.77
CA SER A 248 24.56 23.64 -8.04
C SER A 248 25.71 23.96 -7.10
N LEU A 249 25.68 23.33 -5.92
CA LEU A 249 26.78 23.32 -4.96
C LEU A 249 27.37 21.92 -4.86
N PHE A 250 28.68 21.79 -5.13
CA PHE A 250 29.37 20.50 -5.10
C PHE A 250 30.39 20.42 -3.96
N SER A 251 30.33 19.32 -3.22
CA SER A 251 31.33 18.91 -2.23
C SER A 251 31.71 17.45 -2.48
N GLY A 252 32.72 17.22 -3.31
CA GLY A 252 33.18 15.88 -3.66
C GLY A 252 33.90 15.83 -4.99
N ALA A 253 34.00 14.63 -5.55
CA ALA A 253 34.51 14.44 -6.91
C ALA A 253 33.36 14.63 -7.90
N LEU A 254 33.60 15.44 -8.95
CA LEU A 254 32.66 15.67 -10.05
C LEU A 254 33.31 15.19 -11.35
N VAL A 255 32.59 14.37 -12.11
CA VAL A 255 32.87 14.13 -13.53
C VAL A 255 31.70 14.72 -14.31
N ASP A 256 31.99 15.70 -15.15
CA ASP A 256 30.98 16.33 -15.97
C ASP A 256 31.38 16.27 -17.46
N TYR A 257 30.40 15.98 -18.30
CA TYR A 257 30.55 15.89 -19.75
C TYR A 257 30.02 17.12 -20.52
N LEU A 258 29.04 17.90 -20.00
CA LEU A 258 28.44 19.02 -20.75
C LEU A 258 27.70 20.04 -19.85
N HIS A 259 28.38 21.14 -19.47
CA HIS A 259 27.78 22.26 -18.73
C HIS A 259 27.41 23.48 -19.59
N TRP A 260 26.27 24.11 -19.28
CA TRP A 260 25.93 25.48 -19.71
C TRP A 260 25.59 26.35 -18.48
N TYR A 261 26.41 27.38 -18.19
CA TYR A 261 26.31 28.40 -17.10
C TYR A 261 27.05 28.16 -15.74
N LEU A 262 26.96 29.16 -14.84
CA LEU A 262 27.97 29.68 -13.90
C LEU A 262 28.24 28.81 -12.64
N PHE A 263 29.46 28.29 -12.49
CA PHE A 263 29.94 27.64 -11.26
C PHE A 263 30.29 28.63 -10.14
N LEU A 264 29.78 28.41 -8.92
CA LEU A 264 30.33 29.02 -7.70
C LEU A 264 31.16 27.98 -6.91
N PHE A 265 32.47 27.95 -7.15
CA PHE A 265 33.40 27.12 -6.37
C PHE A 265 33.72 27.80 -5.03
N CYS A 266 33.31 27.19 -3.91
CA CYS A 266 33.88 27.51 -2.60
C CYS A 266 35.06 26.56 -2.32
N TYR A 267 36.27 26.94 -2.74
CA TYR A 267 37.49 26.21 -2.43
C TYR A 267 37.93 26.54 -0.98
N LEU A 268 37.70 25.62 -0.03
CA LEU A 268 38.29 25.75 1.30
C LEU A 268 39.73 25.22 1.27
N HIS A 269 40.69 26.13 1.43
CA HIS A 269 42.13 25.87 1.46
C HIS A 269 42.53 24.74 2.42
N GLY A 270 43.16 23.69 1.89
CA GLY A 270 44.02 22.76 2.62
C GLY A 270 45.43 22.82 2.04
N LEU A 271 46.19 23.87 2.39
CA LEU A 271 47.64 23.92 2.16
C LEU A 271 48.34 22.97 3.15
N LEU A 272 49.26 22.14 2.66
CA LEU A 272 50.57 21.83 3.24
C LEU A 272 51.30 20.82 2.30
N PRO A 273 52.64 20.81 2.20
CA PRO A 273 53.64 21.71 2.80
C PRO A 273 54.22 22.76 1.84
#